data_AF-A0AAV4FBU1-F1
#
_entry.id   AF-A0AAV4FBU1-F1
#
_cell.length_a   1.000
_cell.length_b   1.000
_cell.length_c   1.000
_cell.angle_alpha   90.00
_cell.angle_beta   90.00
_cell.angle_gamma   90.00
#
_symmetry.space_group_name_H-M   'P 1'
#
loop_
_entity.id
_entity.type
_entity.pdbx_description
1 polymer ?
#
loop_
_entity_poly.entity_id
_entity_poly.type
_entity_poly.pdbx_seq_one_letter_code
_entity_poly.pdbx_strand_id
1 'polypeptide(L)'
;MRDILRTHLLSQVVNTPTQKKNHILDWVVTPGIDLINNLQVMDKCISDHKVIVFELPYCKPKLVKRTITCRKKNIDNQALGTDIQRSAEDMKNDYNKNLVDTYNRKLKQLLDIHAPLKTRIVTDRPSAP
;
A
#
# COMPACT_ATOMS: atom_id res chain seq x y z
N MET A 1 18.20 35.85 2.10
CA MET A 1 18.13 34.40 1.75
C MET A 1 18.30 33.48 2.95
N ARG A 2 19.23 33.74 3.88
CA ARG A 2 19.30 32.99 5.16
C ARG A 2 18.01 33.07 5.97
N ASP A 3 17.33 34.22 5.95
CA ASP A 3 16.06 34.39 6.67
C ASP A 3 14.97 33.47 6.11
N ILE A 4 14.89 33.34 4.77
CA ILE A 4 13.96 32.42 4.09
C ILE A 4 14.25 30.97 4.50
N LEU A 5 15.52 30.57 4.47
CA LEU A 5 15.91 29.21 4.89
C LEU A 5 15.53 28.95 6.35
N ARG A 6 15.80 29.91 7.24
CA ARG A 6 15.47 29.81 8.66
C ARG A 6 13.96 29.75 8.92
N THR A 7 13.17 30.57 8.21
CA THR A 7 11.70 30.56 8.31
C THR A 7 11.11 29.21 7.91
N HIS A 8 11.73 28.51 6.95
CA HIS A 8 11.27 27.21 6.48
C HIS A 8 11.99 26.01 7.12
N LEU A 9 12.80 26.24 8.16
CA LEU A 9 13.59 25.19 8.83
C LEU A 9 14.49 24.40 7.86
N LEU A 10 15.03 25.10 6.86
CA LEU A 10 15.88 24.54 5.84
C LEU A 10 17.35 24.87 6.10
N SER A 11 18.23 23.93 5.78
CA SER A 11 19.68 24.08 5.88
C SER A 11 20.33 23.84 4.51
N GLN A 12 21.29 24.69 4.15
CA GLN A 12 22.13 24.51 2.98
C GLN A 12 23.34 23.65 3.36
N VAL A 13 23.55 22.53 2.66
CA VAL A 13 24.58 21.53 3.00
C VAL A 13 25.86 21.64 2.16
N VAL A 14 25.85 22.30 1.01
CA VAL A 14 27.06 22.47 0.19
C VAL A 14 27.94 23.56 0.79
N ASN A 15 29.13 23.16 1.23
CA ASN A 15 30.14 24.02 1.84
C ASN A 15 31.43 24.16 1.00
N THR A 16 31.45 23.58 -0.20
CA THR A 16 32.59 23.59 -1.11
C THR A 16 32.29 24.40 -2.37
N PRO A 17 33.32 24.99 -3.02
CA PRO A 17 33.12 25.78 -4.22
C PRO A 17 32.59 24.94 -5.39
N THR A 18 31.48 25.38 -5.97
CA THR A 18 30.75 24.70 -7.05
C THR A 18 31.10 25.24 -8.44
N GLN A 19 31.89 26.31 -8.52
CA GLN A 19 32.32 26.90 -9.79
C GLN A 19 33.84 27.07 -9.84
N LYS A 20 34.39 27.17 -11.07
CA LYS A 20 35.83 27.39 -11.30
C LYS A 20 36.38 28.67 -10.67
N LYS A 21 35.53 29.69 -10.48
CA LYS A 21 35.87 30.95 -9.78
C LYS A 21 35.82 30.85 -8.24
N ASN A 22 35.73 29.64 -7.71
CA ASN A 22 35.66 29.35 -6.27
C ASN A 22 34.44 29.96 -5.55
N HIS A 23 33.31 30.09 -6.24
CA HIS A 23 32.03 30.50 -5.63
C HIS A 23 31.15 29.30 -5.28
N ILE A 24 30.24 29.49 -4.32
CA ILE A 24 29.23 28.51 -3.87
C ILE A 24 27.85 29.06 -4.24
N LEU A 25 27.52 29.01 -5.54
CA LEU A 25 26.24 29.51 -6.07
C LEU A 25 25.22 28.39 -6.27
N ASP A 26 25.69 27.14 -6.39
CA ASP A 26 24.83 25.97 -6.56
C ASP A 26 24.55 25.36 -5.18
N TRP A 27 23.29 25.39 -4.74
CA TRP A 27 22.91 24.99 -3.39
C TRP A 27 22.10 23.70 -3.38
N VAL A 28 22.24 22.93 -2.30
CA VAL A 28 21.42 21.77 -2.00
C VAL A 28 20.80 21.99 -0.62
N VAL A 29 19.51 22.28 -0.62
CA VAL A 29 18.80 22.71 0.58
C VAL A 29 17.92 21.57 1.08
N THR A 30 18.01 21.26 2.37
CA THR A 30 17.26 20.16 3.01
C THR A 30 16.75 20.57 4.39
N PRO A 31 15.58 20.08 4.83
CA PRO A 31 15.11 20.29 6.21
C PRO A 31 15.92 19.53 7.26
N GLY A 32 16.66 18.48 6.86
CA GLY A 32 17.49 17.66 7.74
C GLY A 32 18.78 17.23 7.05
N ILE A 33 19.92 17.36 7.73
CA ILE A 33 21.25 17.02 7.19
C ILE A 33 21.36 15.49 6.97
N ASP A 34 20.65 14.71 7.77
CA ASP A 34 20.52 13.26 7.71
C ASP A 34 19.78 12.74 6.46
N LEU A 35 19.09 13.61 5.73
CA LEU A 35 18.44 13.27 4.46
C LEU A 35 19.41 13.22 3.28
N ILE A 36 20.68 13.61 3.47
CA ILE A 36 21.70 13.64 2.42
C ILE A 36 22.90 12.81 2.84
N ASN A 37 23.20 11.79 2.06
CA ASN A 37 24.37 10.94 2.21
C ASN A 37 25.38 11.21 1.10
N ASN A 38 26.67 10.96 1.38
CA ASN A 38 27.74 10.95 0.37
C ASN A 38 27.79 12.20 -0.54
N LEU A 39 27.58 13.40 0.03
CA LEU A 39 27.67 14.65 -0.73
C LEU A 39 29.09 14.87 -1.26
N GLN A 40 29.21 15.04 -2.58
CA GLN A 40 30.46 15.29 -3.28
C GLN A 40 30.29 16.38 -4.32
N VAL A 41 31.32 17.22 -4.47
CA VAL A 41 31.42 18.22 -5.55
C VAL A 41 32.57 17.83 -6.45
N MET A 42 32.26 17.40 -7.67
CA MET A 42 33.21 16.85 -8.63
C MET A 42 33.48 17.85 -9.76
N ASP A 43 34.74 18.23 -9.96
CA ASP A 43 35.13 18.93 -11.17
C ASP A 43 35.31 17.91 -12.31
N LYS A 44 34.44 17.97 -13.30
CA LYS A 44 34.51 17.13 -14.51
C LYS A 44 35.23 17.83 -15.66
N CYS A 45 35.69 19.08 -15.48
CA CYS A 45 36.31 19.92 -16.50
C CYS A 45 35.46 20.14 -17.78
N ILE A 46 34.19 19.71 -17.79
CA ILE A 46 33.25 19.84 -18.92
C ILE A 46 32.50 21.17 -18.95
N SER A 47 32.48 21.91 -17.84
CA SER A 47 31.79 23.19 -17.66
C SER A 47 32.59 24.05 -16.66
N ASP A 48 32.22 25.32 -16.50
CA ASP A 48 32.64 26.20 -15.41
C ASP A 48 31.91 25.90 -14.08
N HIS A 49 30.86 25.09 -14.11
CA HIS A 49 30.23 24.49 -12.93
C HIS A 49 30.76 23.07 -12.65
N LYS A 50 30.84 22.74 -11.36
CA LYS A 50 31.16 21.41 -10.84
C LYS A 50 29.88 20.62 -10.60
N VAL A 51 29.96 19.31 -10.77
CA VAL A 51 28.82 18.40 -10.56
C VAL A 51 28.65 18.14 -9.07
N ILE A 52 27.44 18.34 -8.55
CA ILE A 52 27.09 17.98 -7.17
C ILE A 52 26.40 16.61 -7.20
N VAL A 53 26.95 15.65 -6.47
CA VAL A 53 26.40 14.29 -6.34
C VAL A 53 26.11 14.03 -4.88
N PHE A 54 24.96 13.44 -4.58
CA PHE A 54 24.59 12.99 -3.25
C PHE A 54 23.58 11.85 -3.35
N GLU A 55 23.43 11.12 -2.26
CA GLU A 55 22.48 10.03 -2.11
C GLU A 55 21.35 10.47 -1.17
N LEU A 56 20.12 10.07 -1.49
CA LEU A 56 18.97 10.25 -0.61
C LEU A 56 18.64 8.89 0.02
N PRO A 57 18.52 8.78 1.36
CA PRO A 57 18.07 7.56 2.03
C PRO A 57 16.58 7.37 1.79
N TYR A 58 16.21 7.00 0.56
CA TYR A 58 14.83 6.72 0.19
C TYR A 58 14.51 5.25 0.38
N CYS A 59 13.73 4.94 1.41
CA CYS A 59 13.10 3.64 1.55
C CYS A 59 11.75 3.65 0.83
N LYS A 60 11.56 2.76 -0.15
CA LYS A 60 10.23 2.52 -0.72
C LYS A 60 9.27 2.19 0.43
N PRO A 61 8.18 2.96 0.64
CA PRO A 61 7.25 2.69 1.73
C PRO A 61 6.70 1.27 1.57
N LYS A 62 6.56 0.56 2.69
CA LYS A 62 5.98 -0.79 2.68
C LYS A 62 4.56 -0.69 2.15
N LEU A 63 4.21 -1.58 1.22
CA LEU A 63 2.84 -1.65 0.72
C LEU A 63 1.89 -1.94 1.88
N VAL A 64 0.84 -1.13 1.98
CA VAL A 64 -0.20 -1.31 3.01
C VAL A 64 -0.87 -2.66 2.75
N LYS A 65 -0.99 -3.47 3.81
CA LYS A 65 -1.68 -4.76 3.76
C LYS A 65 -2.96 -4.66 4.58
N ARG A 66 -4.07 -5.16 4.04
CA ARG A 66 -5.33 -5.25 4.76
C ARG A 66 -5.86 -6.67 4.75
N THR A 67 -6.52 -7.03 5.84
CA THR A 67 -7.19 -8.33 5.97
C THR A 67 -8.59 -8.21 5.38
N ILE A 68 -8.93 -9.09 4.45
CA ILE A 68 -10.28 -9.19 3.89
C ILE A 68 -10.86 -10.57 4.16
N THR A 69 -12.18 -10.60 4.30
CA THR A 69 -12.95 -11.82 4.50
C THR A 69 -13.91 -11.96 3.34
N CYS A 70 -13.81 -13.05 2.57
CA CYS A 70 -14.62 -13.23 1.37
C CYS A 70 -14.98 -14.70 1.12
N ARG A 71 -16.02 -14.92 0.31
CA ARG A 71 -16.39 -16.24 -0.24
C ARG A 71 -16.01 -16.29 -1.71
N LYS A 72 -15.67 -17.48 -2.20
CA LYS A 72 -15.45 -17.69 -3.64
C LYS A 72 -16.77 -17.50 -4.40
N LYS A 73 -16.72 -16.82 -5.55
CA LYS A 73 -17.87 -16.73 -6.47
C LYS A 73 -18.00 -17.97 -7.35
N ASN A 74 -16.87 -18.60 -7.68
CA ASN A 74 -16.84 -19.82 -8.49
C ASN A 74 -17.20 -21.04 -7.61
N ILE A 75 -18.45 -21.46 -7.69
CA ILE A 75 -19.00 -22.60 -6.95
C ILE A 75 -19.70 -23.54 -7.91
N ASP A 76 -19.80 -24.81 -7.53
CA ASP A 76 -20.59 -25.77 -8.27
C ASP A 76 -22.08 -25.50 -8.03
N ASN A 77 -22.70 -24.83 -9.01
CA ASN A 77 -24.11 -24.46 -8.93
C ASN A 77 -25.04 -25.67 -8.96
N GLN A 78 -24.63 -26.77 -9.61
CA GLN A 78 -25.45 -27.98 -9.67
C GLN A 78 -25.45 -28.66 -8.31
N ALA A 79 -24.28 -28.86 -7.70
CA ALA A 79 -24.17 -29.45 -6.37
C ALA A 79 -24.90 -28.60 -5.31
N LEU A 80 -24.73 -27.28 -5.35
CA LEU A 80 -25.46 -26.37 -4.45
C LEU A 80 -26.97 -26.47 -4.66
N GLY A 81 -27.44 -26.50 -5.91
CA GLY A 81 -28.86 -26.62 -6.23
C GLY A 81 -29.48 -27.91 -5.70
N THR A 82 -28.79 -29.04 -5.88
CA THR A 82 -29.21 -30.35 -5.36
C THR A 82 -29.33 -30.34 -3.83
N ASP A 83 -28.35 -29.77 -3.13
CA ASP A 83 -28.37 -29.72 -1.67
C ASP A 83 -29.43 -28.75 -1.12
N ILE A 84 -29.68 -27.63 -1.82
CA ILE A 84 -30.79 -26.72 -1.48
C ILE A 84 -32.13 -27.44 -1.63
N GLN A 85 -32.35 -28.17 -2.74
CA GLN A 85 -33.59 -28.91 -2.96
C GLN A 85 -33.82 -29.95 -1.86
N ARG A 86 -32.80 -30.75 -1.56
CA ARG A 86 -32.86 -31.74 -0.47
C ARG A 86 -33.19 -31.06 0.86
N SER A 87 -32.51 -29.97 1.19
CA SER A 87 -32.77 -29.24 2.44
C SER A 87 -34.17 -28.65 2.49
N ALA A 88 -34.75 -28.23 1.36
CA ALA A 88 -36.12 -27.71 1.31
C ALA A 88 -37.16 -28.83 1.51
N GLU A 89 -36.92 -30.02 0.97
CA GLU A 89 -37.74 -31.21 1.19
C GLU A 89 -37.69 -31.65 2.66
N ASP A 90 -36.51 -31.67 3.28
CA ASP A 90 -36.34 -31.95 4.72
C ASP A 90 -37.13 -30.98 5.59
N MET A 91 -37.11 -29.68 5.24
CA MET A 91 -37.82 -28.63 5.98
C MET A 91 -39.35 -28.72 5.85
N LYS A 92 -39.90 -29.25 4.75
CA LYS A 92 -41.36 -29.45 4.62
C LYS A 92 -41.90 -30.44 5.66
N ASN A 93 -41.07 -31.35 6.11
CA ASN A 93 -41.41 -32.36 7.10
C ASN A 93 -41.09 -31.92 8.55
N ASP A 94 -40.55 -30.71 8.73
CA ASP A 94 -40.18 -30.16 10.03
C ASP A 94 -41.35 -29.37 10.64
N TYR A 95 -41.95 -29.91 11.71
CA TYR A 95 -43.08 -29.30 12.43
C TYR A 95 -42.66 -28.17 13.41
N ASN A 96 -41.42 -27.70 13.36
CA ASN A 96 -40.93 -26.65 14.24
C ASN A 96 -41.62 -25.29 14.01
N LYS A 97 -41.91 -24.58 15.11
CA LYS A 97 -42.57 -23.27 15.11
C LYS A 97 -41.72 -22.12 14.54
N ASN A 98 -40.43 -22.35 14.26
CA ASN A 98 -39.50 -21.31 13.81
C ASN A 98 -38.82 -21.69 12.48
N LEU A 99 -39.64 -21.70 11.43
CA LEU A 99 -39.24 -22.03 10.06
C LEU A 99 -38.22 -21.03 9.49
N VAL A 100 -38.31 -19.76 9.87
CA VAL A 100 -37.41 -18.69 9.40
C VAL A 100 -35.98 -18.91 9.91
N ASP A 101 -35.80 -19.19 11.20
CA ASP A 101 -34.46 -19.44 11.74
C ASP A 101 -33.87 -20.74 11.20
N THR A 102 -34.70 -21.76 11.00
CA THR A 102 -34.28 -23.02 10.38
C THR A 102 -33.82 -22.81 8.94
N TYR A 103 -34.57 -22.04 8.15
CA TYR A 103 -34.20 -21.64 6.80
C TYR A 103 -32.85 -20.93 6.77
N ASN A 104 -32.70 -19.86 7.56
CA ASN A 104 -31.49 -19.03 7.58
C ASN A 104 -30.25 -19.84 8.00
N ARG A 105 -30.40 -20.71 9.01
CA ARG A 105 -29.32 -21.57 9.49
C ARG A 105 -28.90 -22.59 8.43
N LYS A 106 -29.86 -23.28 7.80
CA LYS A 106 -29.58 -24.27 6.75
C LYS A 106 -28.91 -23.63 5.54
N LEU A 107 -29.42 -22.50 5.07
CA LEU A 107 -28.81 -21.78 3.95
C LEU A 107 -27.38 -21.32 4.26
N LYS A 108 -27.13 -20.82 5.48
CA LYS A 108 -25.78 -20.47 5.92
C LYS A 108 -24.85 -21.69 5.94
N GLN A 109 -25.31 -22.84 6.43
CA GLN A 109 -24.54 -24.09 6.42
C GLN A 109 -24.20 -24.54 4.99
N LEU A 110 -25.17 -24.50 4.08
CA LEU A 110 -24.94 -24.83 2.66
C LEU A 110 -23.92 -23.86 2.03
N LEU A 111 -24.03 -22.56 2.33
CA LEU A 111 -23.03 -21.57 1.89
C LEU A 111 -21.65 -21.84 2.47
N ASP A 112 -21.53 -22.31 3.71
CA ASP A 112 -20.25 -22.67 4.33
C ASP A 112 -19.63 -23.94 3.72
N ILE A 113 -20.44 -24.89 3.27
CA ILE A 113 -20.00 -26.09 2.54
C ILE A 113 -19.51 -25.72 1.14
N HIS A 114 -20.34 -25.03 0.36
CA HIS A 114 -20.10 -24.78 -1.06
C HIS A 114 -19.18 -23.58 -1.31
N ALA A 115 -19.18 -22.59 -0.42
CA ALA A 115 -18.49 -21.32 -0.54
C ALA A 115 -17.91 -20.85 0.81
N PRO A 116 -17.03 -21.61 1.47
CA PRO A 116 -16.56 -21.30 2.82
C PRO A 116 -15.96 -19.90 2.90
N LEU A 117 -16.22 -19.23 4.02
CA LEU A 117 -15.66 -17.91 4.32
C LEU A 117 -14.14 -18.03 4.51
N LYS A 118 -13.37 -17.27 3.75
CA LYS A 118 -11.90 -17.28 3.82
C LYS A 118 -11.38 -15.90 4.15
N THR A 119 -10.47 -15.85 5.11
CA THR A 119 -9.73 -14.63 5.47
C THR A 119 -8.39 -14.63 4.75
N ARG A 120 -8.04 -13.52 4.11
CA ARG A 120 -6.78 -13.36 3.38
C ARG A 120 -6.22 -11.97 3.56
N ILE A 121 -4.89 -11.88 3.57
CA ILE A 121 -4.18 -10.60 3.55
C ILE A 121 -4.00 -10.20 2.08
N VAL A 122 -4.53 -9.03 1.72
CA VAL A 122 -4.35 -8.44 0.40
C VAL A 122 -3.50 -7.19 0.51
N THR A 123 -2.73 -6.94 -0.54
CA THR A 123 -1.95 -5.71 -0.67
C THR A 123 -2.89 -4.62 -1.17
N ASP A 124 -3.01 -3.53 -0.43
CA ASP A 124 -3.71 -2.34 -0.88
C ASP A 124 -2.87 -1.67 -1.96
N ARG A 125 -3.44 -1.52 -3.15
CA ARG A 125 -2.79 -0.92 -4.30
C ARG A 125 -3.55 0.34 -4.63
N PRO A 126 -2.95 1.53 -4.51
CA PRO A 126 -3.58 2.73 -5.04
C PRO A 126 -3.81 2.52 -6.54
N SER A 127 -4.94 3.01 -7.06
CA SER A 127 -5.11 3.12 -8.52
C SER A 127 -3.96 3.93 -9.09
N ALA A 128 -3.41 3.48 -10.21
CA ALA A 128 -2.48 4.32 -10.95
C ALA A 128 -3.18 5.64 -11.33
N PRO A 129 -2.49 6.79 -11.23
CA PRO A 129 -3.02 8.07 -11.69
C PRO A 129 -3.32 8.07 -13.19
#